data_AF-A0A2W6CGZ2-F1
#
_entry.id   AF-A0A2W6CGZ2-F1
#
_cell.length_a   1.000
_cell.length_b   1.000
_cell.length_c   1.000
_cell.angle_alpha   90.00
_cell.angle_beta   90.00
_cell.angle_gamma   90.00
#
_symmetry.space_group_name_H-M   'P 1'
#
loop_
_entity.id
_entity.type
_entity.pdbx_description
1 polymer ?
#
loop_
_entity_poly.entity_id
_entity_poly.type
_entity_poly.pdbx_seq_one_letter_code
_entity_poly.pdbx_strand_id
1 'polypeptide(L)' 'MTAERITVSLPPDVLAGARVAVHAGAADNLSAFVADALRDRLSRTHALADLARVLGGPPPVEVRAAVRRAWGLPAPLDNA' A
#
# COMPACT_ATOMS: atom_id res chain seq x y z
N MET A 1 -0.58 -13.50 20.80
CA MET A 1 -1.08 -12.55 19.77
C MET A 1 -2.59 -12.54 19.85
N THR A 2 -3.21 -11.39 20.07
CA THR A 2 -4.66 -11.24 19.95
C THR A 2 -4.98 -10.93 18.49
N ALA A 3 -5.74 -11.81 17.84
CA ALA A 3 -6.19 -11.61 16.46
C ALA A 3 -7.68 -11.29 16.45
N GLU A 4 -8.05 -10.19 15.82
CA GLU A 4 -9.45 -9.82 15.59
C GLU A 4 -9.89 -10.35 14.23
N ARG A 5 -11.07 -10.99 14.17
CA ARG A 5 -11.63 -11.51 12.93
C ARG A 5 -12.53 -10.46 12.31
N ILE A 6 -12.20 -10.07 11.08
CA ILE A 6 -13.01 -9.18 10.26
C ILE A 6 -13.44 -9.90 8.98
N THR A 7 -14.60 -9.53 8.45
CA THR A 7 -15.06 -9.96 7.12
C THR A 7 -14.92 -8.79 6.18
N VAL A 8 -14.29 -9.01 5.02
CA VAL A 8 -14.07 -7.98 4.00
C VAL A 8 -14.53 -8.47 2.64
N SER A 9 -15.05 -7.55 1.83
CA SER A 9 -15.34 -7.79 0.41
C SER A 9 -14.18 -7.24 -0.41
N LEU A 10 -13.67 -8.04 -1.35
CA LEU A 10 -12.58 -7.68 -2.24
C LEU A 10 -12.98 -7.95 -3.70
N PRO A 11 -12.45 -7.17 -4.65
CA PRO A 11 -12.56 -7.49 -6.07
C PRO A 11 -12.05 -8.91 -6.35
N PRO A 12 -12.74 -9.70 -7.19
CA PRO A 12 -12.37 -11.09 -7.45
C PRO A 12 -10.94 -11.29 -7.98
N ASP A 13 -10.49 -10.37 -8.82
CA ASP A 13 -9.15 -10.32 -9.40
C ASP A 13 -8.07 -10.08 -8.33
N VAL A 14 -8.32 -9.18 -7.39
CA VAL A 14 -7.41 -8.93 -6.26
C VAL A 14 -7.29 -10.16 -5.37
N LEU A 15 -8.41 -10.81 -5.06
CA LEU A 15 -8.42 -12.05 -4.28
C LEU A 15 -7.70 -13.19 -5.00
N ALA A 16 -7.88 -13.31 -6.32
CA ALA A 16 -7.18 -14.30 -7.13
C ALA A 16 -5.66 -14.09 -7.09
N GLY A 17 -5.20 -12.84 -7.26
CA GLY A 17 -3.78 -12.49 -7.16
C GLY A 17 -3.18 -12.83 -5.79
N ALA A 18 -3.89 -12.52 -4.70
CA ALA A 18 -3.46 -12.86 -3.34
C ALA A 18 -3.34 -14.39 -3.14
N ARG A 19 -4.30 -15.17 -3.66
CA ARG A 19 -4.24 -16.64 -3.58
C ARG A 19 -3.06 -17.22 -4.35
N VAL A 20 -2.77 -16.71 -5.55
CA VAL A 20 -1.60 -17.13 -6.34
C VAL A 20 -0.31 -16.86 -5.57
N ALA A 21 -0.18 -15.68 -4.95
CA ALA A 21 1.00 -15.33 -4.17
C ALA A 21 1.20 -16.26 -2.96
N VAL A 22 0.14 -16.56 -2.21
CA VAL A 22 0.17 -17.54 -1.10
C VAL A 22 0.58 -18.92 -1.62
N HIS A 23 0.02 -19.38 -2.74
CA HIS A 23 0.37 -20.67 -3.32
C HIS A 23 1.83 -20.73 -3.79
N ALA A 24 2.39 -19.60 -4.22
CA ALA A 24 3.80 -19.44 -4.55
C ALA A 24 4.72 -19.31 -3.32
N GLY A 25 4.17 -19.35 -2.10
CA GLY A 25 4.96 -19.31 -0.86
C GLY A 25 5.25 -17.90 -0.33
N ALA A 26 4.56 -16.87 -0.81
CA ALA A 26 4.75 -15.49 -0.30
C ALA A 26 4.29 -15.32 1.16
N ALA A 27 3.40 -16.20 1.65
CA ALA A 27 2.93 -16.25 3.04
C ALA A 27 2.32 -17.62 3.34
N ASP A 28 2.22 -17.98 4.63
CA ASP A 28 1.67 -19.27 5.07
C ASP A 28 0.17 -19.44 4.78
N ASN A 29 -0.58 -18.34 4.75
CA ASN A 29 -2.01 -18.33 4.45
C ASN A 29 -2.48 -16.93 4.01
N LEU A 30 -3.73 -16.85 3.56
CA LEU A 30 -4.31 -15.60 3.06
C LEU A 30 -4.39 -14.50 4.13
N SER A 31 -4.68 -14.85 5.39
CA SER A 31 -4.74 -13.87 6.47
C SER A 31 -3.37 -13.27 6.78
N ALA A 32 -2.31 -14.08 6.77
CA ALA A 32 -0.93 -13.62 6.91
C ALA A 32 -0.55 -12.67 5.76
N PHE A 33 -0.83 -13.08 4.51
CA PHE A 33 -0.58 -12.25 3.34
C PHE A 33 -1.28 -10.89 3.40
N VAL A 34 -2.56 -10.86 3.80
CA VAL A 34 -3.33 -9.61 3.94
C VAL A 34 -2.80 -8.77 5.10
N ALA A 35 -2.45 -9.40 6.23
CA ALA A 35 -1.90 -8.69 7.38
C ALA A 35 -0.55 -8.03 7.07
N ASP A 36 0.32 -8.71 6.33
CA ASP A 36 1.61 -8.16 5.90
C ASP A 36 1.42 -7.01 4.91
N ALA A 37 0.55 -7.19 3.91
CA ALA A 37 0.21 -6.12 2.97
C ALA A 37 -0.38 -4.87 3.66
N LEU A 38 -1.25 -5.06 4.65
CA LEU A 38 -1.80 -3.97 5.47
C LEU A 38 -0.70 -3.30 6.31
N ARG A 39 0.18 -4.08 6.93
CA ARG A 39 1.29 -3.56 7.73
C ARG A 39 2.23 -2.71 6.89
N ASP A 40 2.60 -3.18 5.71
CA ASP A 40 3.46 -2.44 4.78
C ASP A 40 2.80 -1.13 4.33
N ARG A 41 1.49 -1.18 4.03
CA ARG A 41 0.72 0.01 3.65
C ARG A 41 0.64 1.03 4.79
N LEU A 42 0.38 0.58 6.01
CA LEU A 42 0.33 1.45 7.19
C LEU A 42 1.70 2.04 7.50
N SER A 43 2.76 1.23 7.48
CA SER A 43 4.15 1.68 7.71
C SER A 43 4.54 2.78 6.71
N ARG A 44 4.28 2.56 5.41
CA ARG A 44 4.52 3.58 4.39
C ARG A 44 3.72 4.86 4.63
N THR A 45 2.46 4.72 5.01
CA THR A 45 1.57 5.88 5.26
C THR A 45 2.06 6.70 6.45
N HIS A 46 2.47 6.04 7.53
CA HIS A 46 3.04 6.70 8.71
C HIS A 46 4.36 7.39 8.36
N ALA A 47 5.27 6.72 7.65
CA ALA A 47 6.54 7.32 7.23
C ALA A 47 6.34 8.58 6.37
N LEU A 48 5.36 8.56 5.45
CA LEU A 48 5.02 9.73 4.64
C LEU A 48 4.41 10.86 5.48
N ALA A 49 3.56 10.54 6.46
CA ALA A 49 3.00 11.53 7.38
C ALA A 49 4.08 12.16 8.26
N ASP A 50 5.03 11.36 8.75
CA ASP A 50 6.18 11.84 9.51
C ASP A 50 7.08 12.75 8.68
N LEU A 51 7.37 12.37 7.42
CA LEU A 51 8.10 13.21 6.48
C LEU A 51 7.38 14.54 6.23
N ALA A 52 6.07 14.51 5.98
CA ALA A 52 5.29 15.74 5.80
C ALA A 52 5.35 16.62 7.05
N ARG A 53 5.31 16.04 8.25
CA ARG A 53 5.43 16.79 9.51
C ARG A 53 6.79 17.50 9.61
N VAL A 54 7.89 16.80 9.31
CA VAL A 54 9.26 17.35 9.38
C VAL A 54 9.48 18.42 8.30
N LEU A 55 8.90 18.25 7.12
CA LEU A 55 9.09 19.15 5.98
C LEU A 55 8.07 20.30 5.93
N GLY A 56 7.19 20.44 6.92
CA GLY A 56 6.18 21.51 6.99
C GLY A 56 4.99 21.33 6.05
N GLY A 57 4.78 20.11 5.55
CA GLY A 57 3.70 19.74 4.64
C GLY A 57 4.15 18.71 3.60
N PRO A 58 3.21 18.13 2.84
CA PRO A 58 3.58 17.33 1.68
C PRO A 58 4.27 18.22 0.63
N PRO A 59 5.24 17.69 -0.14
CA PRO A 59 5.83 18.43 -1.25
C PRO A 59 4.75 18.89 -2.25
N PRO A 60 4.90 20.07 -2.87
CA PRO A 60 3.96 20.57 -3.88
C PRO A 60 3.70 19.55 -5.00
N VAL A 61 2.49 19.55 -5.57
CA VAL A 61 2.07 18.53 -6.55
C VAL A 61 2.94 18.55 -7.81
N GLU A 62 3.41 19.73 -8.19
CA GLU A 62 4.28 20.00 -9.33
C GLU A 62 5.64 19.35 -9.13
N VAL A 63 6.20 19.44 -7.92
CA VAL A 63 7.46 18.80 -7.54
C VAL A 63 7.30 17.29 -7.56
N ARG A 64 6.22 16.76 -6.98
CA ARG A 64 5.93 15.32 -7.01
C ARG A 64 5.76 14.81 -8.45
N ALA A 65 5.07 15.56 -9.30
CA ALA A 65 4.89 15.23 -10.71
C ALA A 65 6.21 15.26 -11.50
N ALA A 66 7.09 16.23 -11.23
CA ALA A 66 8.42 16.32 -11.84
C ALA A 66 9.28 15.10 -11.48
N VAL A 67 9.33 14.71 -10.21
CA VAL A 67 10.07 13.52 -9.74
C VAL A 67 9.50 12.25 -10.38
N ARG A 68 8.17 12.09 -10.43
CA ARG A 68 7.54 10.93 -11.08
C ARG A 68 7.94 10.81 -12.54
N ARG A 69 7.91 11.91 -13.30
CA ARG A 69 8.38 11.92 -14.70
C ARG A 69 9.85 11.53 -14.82
N ALA A 70 10.71 12.09 -13.97
CA ALA A 70 12.14 11.78 -13.97
C ALA A 70 12.42 10.29 -13.68
N TRP A 71 11.55 9.64 -12.89
CA TRP A 71 11.65 8.22 -12.55
C TRP A 71 10.81 7.31 -13.45
N GLY A 72 10.21 7.83 -14.52
CA GLY A 72 9.37 7.05 -15.44
C GLY A 72 8.10 6.49 -14.81
N LEU A 73 7.63 7.07 -13.70
CA LEU A 73 6.42 6.65 -13.00
C LEU A 73 5.16 7.24 -13.64
N PRO A 74 4.04 6.50 -13.72
CA PRO A 74 2.79 7.00 -14.30
C PRO A 74 2.24 8.21 -13.53
N ALA A 75 1.33 9.00 -14.11
CA ALA A 75 0.66 10.07 -13.38
C ALA A 75 -0.08 9.49 -12.14
N PRO A 76 -0.19 10.23 -11.02
CA PRO A 76 -0.97 9.77 -9.88
C PRO A 76 -2.41 9.50 -10.34
N LEU A 77 -2.99 8.39 -9.89
CA LEU A 77 -4.44 8.22 -9.97
C LEU A 77 -5.04 9.21 -8.97
N ASP A 78 -5.77 10.20 -9.48
CA ASP A 78 -6.53 11.11 -8.65
C ASP A 78 -7.54 10.29 -7.84
N ASN A 79 -7.24 10.03 -6.57
CA ASN A 79 -8.26 9.66 -5.60
C ASN A 79 -8.80 10.98 -5.06
N ALA A 80 -9.82 11.51 -5.75
CA ALA A 80 -10.74 12.50 -5.19
C ALA A 80 -11.48 11.90 -4.00
#